data_AF-A0A816WPC5-F1
#
_entry.id   AF-A0A816WPC5-F1
#
_cell.length_a   1.000
_cell.length_b   1.000
_cell.length_c   1.000
_cell.angle_alpha   90.00
_cell.angle_beta   90.00
_cell.angle_gamma   90.00
#
_symmetry.space_group_name_H-M   'P 1'
#
loop_
_entity.id
_entity.type
_entity.pdbx_description
1 polymer ?
#
loop_
_entity_poly.entity_id
_entity_poly.type
_entity_poly.pdbx_seq_one_letter_code
_entity_poly.pdbx_strand_id
1 'polypeptide(L)'
;MHSSLFRKNFHERYFSLPSNLEQITSSCPSTPPMSATWLEPPQIDLCLMKDDHRQEVFDLVVDTFFRDEPLNKCLAFEIPDEPIEFTELIVSHALQDQCSFVAIDSQTQKTIGVILNIVKHNISLASNDHEDKLDTSDFQSEKLRYILNVLKHVHRNIDLFDELKTDRLLHTVIVAIDAHYRGLKLTEKLIRTSIMRAKHDLNLKGAFSEATSLYSSKAFVKQGYSIYDEIIYTKYDDIRLASLAGEHDRCQLLAKAL
;
A
#
# COMPACT_ATOMS: atom_id res chain seq x y z
N MET A 1 -0.90 12.30 33.14
CA MET A 1 -1.94 13.16 32.54
C MET A 1 -1.29 14.28 31.73
N HIS A 2 -0.77 13.98 30.53
CA HIS A 2 -0.34 14.99 29.55
C HIS A 2 -0.14 14.28 28.21
N SER A 3 -1.14 14.25 27.33
CA SER A 3 -0.95 13.99 25.89
C SER A 3 -2.07 14.51 24.98
N SER A 4 -3.04 15.28 25.49
CA SER A 4 -4.17 15.78 24.69
C SER A 4 -3.89 17.09 23.93
N LEU A 5 -2.68 17.66 24.04
CA LEU A 5 -2.36 19.00 23.52
C LEU A 5 -1.78 19.01 22.09
N PHE A 6 -1.29 17.88 21.57
CA PHE A 6 -0.85 17.80 20.16
C PHE A 6 -1.99 17.51 19.17
N ARG A 7 -3.18 17.16 19.67
CA ARG A 7 -4.33 16.71 18.86
C ARG A 7 -5.07 17.82 18.09
N LYS A 8 -4.73 19.10 18.27
CA LYS A 8 -5.59 20.21 17.78
C LYS A 8 -5.04 21.09 16.64
N ASN A 9 -3.78 20.95 16.22
CA ASN A 9 -3.21 21.92 15.26
C ASN A 9 -2.91 21.40 13.84
N PHE A 10 -3.12 20.10 13.55
CA PHE A 10 -2.98 19.58 12.18
C PHE A 10 -4.30 19.60 11.38
N HIS A 11 -5.45 19.60 12.06
CA HIS A 11 -6.76 19.43 11.42
C HIS A 11 -7.28 20.68 10.69
N GLU A 12 -6.73 21.87 10.96
CA GLU A 12 -7.27 23.14 10.43
C GLU A 12 -6.49 23.75 9.26
N ARG A 13 -5.26 23.30 8.96
CA ARG A 13 -4.43 23.98 7.95
C ARG A 13 -4.54 23.49 6.50
N TYR A 14 -5.27 22.41 6.23
CA TYR A 14 -5.31 21.82 4.88
C TYR A 14 -6.70 21.40 4.36
N PHE A 15 -7.79 21.63 5.10
CA PHE A 15 -9.15 21.38 4.62
C PHE A 15 -9.74 22.62 3.91
N SER A 16 -9.18 22.96 2.76
CA SER A 16 -9.90 23.69 1.72
C SER A 16 -9.61 23.04 0.37
N LEU A 17 -10.18 21.86 0.16
CA LEU A 17 -10.21 21.21 -1.14
C LEU A 17 -11.33 21.86 -1.98
N PRO A 18 -11.07 22.30 -3.21
CA PRO A 18 -12.12 22.72 -4.13
C PRO A 18 -13.12 21.58 -4.34
N SER A 19 -14.40 21.91 -4.31
CA SER A 19 -15.54 20.99 -4.32
C SER A 19 -15.77 20.21 -5.63
N ASN A 20 -14.76 20.04 -6.49
CA ASN A 20 -14.91 19.50 -7.86
C ASN A 20 -13.88 18.40 -8.24
N LEU A 21 -13.46 17.54 -7.32
CA LEU A 21 -12.62 16.38 -7.65
C LEU A 21 -13.12 15.08 -6.99
N GLU A 22 -14.30 14.60 -7.42
CA GLU A 22 -14.87 13.31 -6.98
C GLU A 22 -14.32 12.08 -7.73
N GLN A 23 -13.41 12.25 -8.69
CA GLN A 23 -12.80 11.15 -9.42
C GLN A 23 -11.33 11.04 -9.02
N ILE A 24 -10.77 9.82 -9.06
CA ILE A 24 -9.35 9.41 -8.95
C ILE A 24 -8.97 8.69 -7.62
N THR A 25 -8.78 7.35 -7.67
CA THR A 25 -8.21 6.48 -6.59
C THR A 25 -7.42 5.26 -7.10
N SER A 26 -6.09 5.24 -6.97
CA SER A 26 -5.17 4.07 -7.00
C SER A 26 -3.72 4.53 -6.89
N SER A 27 -2.77 3.76 -6.35
CA SER A 27 -1.32 4.09 -6.33
C SER A 27 -0.70 4.50 -7.68
N CYS A 28 -1.30 4.03 -8.78
CA CYS A 28 -0.97 4.35 -10.18
C CYS A 28 -1.99 5.37 -10.74
N PRO A 29 -1.82 5.92 -11.97
CA PRO A 29 -2.84 6.73 -12.63
C PRO A 29 -4.21 6.08 -12.47
N SER A 30 -5.24 6.83 -12.17
CA SER A 30 -6.54 6.28 -11.77
C SER A 30 -7.56 6.26 -12.90
N THR A 31 -7.20 6.85 -14.04
CA THR A 31 -7.93 6.76 -15.29
C THR A 31 -7.36 5.62 -16.13
N PRO A 32 -8.23 4.83 -16.77
CA PRO A 32 -7.77 3.83 -17.73
C PRO A 32 -7.23 4.52 -18.99
N PRO A 33 -6.37 3.85 -19.78
CA PRO A 33 -5.90 4.40 -21.05
C PRO A 33 -7.07 4.63 -22.01
N MET A 34 -6.92 5.54 -22.98
CA MET A 34 -7.97 5.81 -23.99
C MET A 34 -8.37 4.56 -24.79
N SER A 35 -7.50 3.55 -24.85
CA SER A 35 -7.75 2.26 -25.50
C SER A 35 -8.63 1.31 -24.67
N ALA A 36 -8.94 1.62 -23.42
CA ALA A 36 -9.82 0.80 -22.58
C ALA A 36 -11.28 1.03 -22.98
N THR A 37 -11.73 0.32 -24.01
CA THR A 37 -13.14 0.26 -24.41
C THR A 37 -13.69 -1.13 -24.16
N TRP A 38 -14.77 -1.20 -23.38
CA TRP A 38 -15.49 -2.42 -23.10
C TRP A 38 -16.77 -2.49 -23.95
N LEU A 39 -17.03 -3.63 -24.58
CA LEU A 39 -18.32 -3.87 -25.24
C LEU A 39 -19.45 -3.97 -24.20
N GLU A 40 -19.16 -4.61 -23.07
CA GLU A 40 -20.01 -4.68 -21.88
C GLU A 40 -19.16 -4.38 -20.64
N PRO A 41 -19.71 -3.78 -19.56
CA PRO A 41 -18.95 -3.55 -18.34
C PRO A 41 -18.36 -4.84 -17.77
N PRO A 42 -17.09 -4.86 -17.33
CA PRO A 42 -16.49 -6.06 -16.77
C PRO A 42 -17.20 -6.46 -15.48
N GLN A 43 -17.40 -7.77 -15.30
CA GLN A 43 -17.91 -8.34 -14.06
C GLN A 43 -16.73 -8.72 -13.19
N ILE A 44 -16.66 -8.20 -11.96
CA ILE A 44 -15.47 -8.32 -11.12
C ILE A 44 -15.82 -8.99 -9.81
N ASP A 45 -15.19 -10.14 -9.59
CA ASP A 45 -15.27 -10.89 -8.34
C ASP A 45 -14.01 -10.65 -7.49
N LEU A 46 -14.22 -10.49 -6.18
CA LEU A 46 -13.14 -10.37 -5.21
C LEU A 46 -13.04 -11.69 -4.44
N CYS A 47 -11.87 -12.31 -4.43
CA CYS A 47 -11.65 -13.54 -3.68
C CYS A 47 -10.32 -13.50 -2.92
N LEU A 48 -10.22 -14.35 -1.90
CA LEU A 48 -8.99 -14.51 -1.14
C LEU A 48 -7.88 -15.01 -2.07
N MET A 49 -6.69 -14.45 -1.94
CA MET A 49 -5.51 -14.92 -2.66
C MET A 49 -5.20 -16.38 -2.27
N LYS A 50 -4.87 -17.21 -3.26
CA LYS A 50 -4.49 -18.61 -3.12
C LYS A 50 -3.24 -18.87 -3.96
N ASP A 51 -2.58 -19.99 -3.73
CA ASP A 51 -1.33 -20.32 -4.42
C ASP A 51 -1.50 -20.41 -5.94
N ASP A 52 -2.68 -20.85 -6.41
CA ASP A 52 -3.04 -20.85 -7.84
C ASP A 52 -2.98 -19.45 -8.50
N HIS A 53 -3.10 -18.37 -7.71
CA HIS A 53 -2.98 -16.98 -8.20
C HIS A 53 -1.54 -16.45 -8.20
N ARG A 54 -0.57 -17.20 -7.63
CA ARG A 54 0.79 -16.71 -7.35
C ARG A 54 1.45 -16.06 -8.56
N GLN A 55 1.47 -16.77 -9.69
CA GLN A 55 2.15 -16.30 -10.89
C GLN A 55 1.46 -15.06 -11.48
N GLU A 56 0.13 -15.08 -11.61
CA GLU A 56 -0.61 -13.93 -12.16
C GLU A 56 -0.48 -12.68 -11.28
N VAL A 57 -0.46 -12.86 -9.95
CA VAL A 57 -0.24 -11.77 -9.00
C VAL A 57 1.18 -11.22 -9.12
N PHE A 58 2.18 -12.10 -9.20
CA PHE A 58 3.57 -11.70 -9.39
C PHE A 58 3.72 -10.85 -10.66
N ASP A 59 3.24 -11.36 -11.79
CA ASP A 59 3.32 -10.69 -13.09
C ASP A 59 2.59 -9.34 -13.05
N LEU A 60 1.37 -9.30 -12.49
CA LEU A 60 0.60 -8.07 -12.36
C LEU A 60 1.35 -7.02 -11.51
N VAL A 61 1.96 -7.42 -10.40
CA VAL A 61 2.68 -6.50 -9.50
C VAL A 61 3.93 -5.93 -10.19
N VAL A 62 4.72 -6.78 -10.85
CA VAL A 62 5.91 -6.36 -11.60
C VAL A 62 5.53 -5.42 -12.75
N ASP A 63 4.50 -5.75 -13.52
CA ASP A 63 4.12 -4.99 -14.70
C ASP A 63 3.42 -3.67 -14.40
N THR A 64 2.69 -3.60 -13.28
CA THR A 64 1.88 -2.42 -12.94
C THR A 64 2.47 -1.63 -11.79
N PHE A 65 2.65 -2.21 -10.61
CA PHE A 65 3.05 -1.47 -9.41
C PHE A 65 4.45 -0.93 -9.55
N PHE A 66 5.45 -1.79 -9.79
CA PHE A 66 6.85 -1.34 -9.86
C PHE A 66 7.10 -0.38 -11.00
N ARG A 67 6.39 -0.55 -12.12
CA ARG A 67 6.47 0.34 -13.27
C ARG A 67 5.91 1.73 -12.98
N ASP A 68 4.82 1.82 -12.22
CA ASP A 68 4.10 3.08 -12.04
C ASP A 68 4.36 3.82 -10.73
N GLU A 69 4.92 3.15 -9.73
CA GLU A 69 5.12 3.68 -8.38
C GLU A 69 6.13 4.86 -8.36
N PRO A 70 5.85 5.93 -7.59
CA PRO A 70 6.63 7.17 -7.67
C PRO A 70 8.12 7.04 -7.33
N LEU A 71 8.47 6.33 -6.25
CA LEU A 71 9.86 6.16 -5.84
C LEU A 71 10.65 5.30 -6.84
N ASN A 72 10.05 4.24 -7.36
CA ASN A 72 10.64 3.38 -8.39
C ASN A 72 10.93 4.16 -9.68
N LYS A 73 9.97 4.97 -10.15
CA LYS A 73 10.18 5.88 -11.29
C LYS A 73 11.29 6.88 -11.03
N CYS A 74 11.30 7.50 -9.85
CA CYS A 74 12.30 8.50 -9.46
C CYS A 74 13.72 7.92 -9.45
N LEU A 75 13.89 6.70 -8.96
CA LEU A 75 15.18 6.03 -8.82
C LEU A 75 15.59 5.24 -10.07
N ALA A 76 14.77 5.26 -11.12
CA ALA A 76 14.97 4.46 -12.33
C ALA A 76 15.17 2.97 -12.02
N PHE A 77 14.22 2.40 -11.28
CA PHE A 77 14.20 0.99 -10.93
C PHE A 77 14.24 0.10 -12.19
N GLU A 78 15.16 -0.85 -12.23
CA GLU A 78 15.33 -1.79 -13.34
C GLU A 78 14.34 -2.94 -13.20
N ILE A 79 13.41 -3.01 -14.14
CA ILE A 79 12.30 -3.98 -14.15
C ILE A 79 12.55 -4.95 -15.32
N PRO A 80 12.49 -6.27 -15.10
CA PRO A 80 11.93 -6.94 -13.92
C PRO A 80 12.95 -7.25 -12.80
N ASP A 81 14.24 -6.99 -12.96
CA ASP A 81 15.27 -7.62 -12.10
C ASP A 81 15.28 -7.15 -10.64
N GLU A 82 15.22 -5.84 -10.37
CA GLU A 82 15.28 -5.31 -9.00
C GLU A 82 14.09 -5.68 -8.09
N PRO A 83 12.83 -5.78 -8.58
CA PRO A 83 11.69 -6.11 -7.71
C PRO A 83 11.50 -7.61 -7.41
N ILE A 84 12.15 -8.54 -8.13
CA ILE A 84 11.84 -9.99 -8.04
C ILE A 84 11.90 -10.50 -6.60
N GLU A 85 13.03 -10.29 -5.93
CA GLU A 85 13.29 -10.82 -4.59
C GLU A 85 12.24 -10.34 -3.57
N PHE A 86 11.94 -9.04 -3.61
CA PHE A 86 10.92 -8.46 -2.74
C PHE A 86 9.51 -8.94 -3.10
N THR A 87 9.19 -9.04 -4.38
CA THR A 87 7.86 -9.46 -4.83
C THR A 87 7.58 -10.90 -4.40
N GLU A 88 8.54 -11.81 -4.61
CA GLU A 88 8.42 -13.22 -4.17
C GLU A 88 8.23 -13.33 -2.65
N LEU A 89 8.98 -12.56 -1.88
CA LEU A 89 8.87 -12.55 -0.43
C LEU A 89 7.50 -12.06 0.04
N ILE A 90 7.03 -10.92 -0.49
CA ILE A 90 5.73 -10.36 -0.12
C ILE A 90 4.58 -11.27 -0.57
N VAL A 91 4.65 -11.85 -1.76
CA VAL A 91 3.66 -12.83 -2.24
C VAL A 91 3.61 -14.06 -1.33
N SER A 92 4.78 -14.55 -0.90
CA SER A 92 4.86 -15.71 0.00
C SER A 92 4.27 -15.42 1.38
N HIS A 93 4.59 -14.27 1.98
CA HIS A 93 3.98 -13.84 3.24
C HIS A 93 2.47 -13.60 3.10
N ALA A 94 2.04 -12.96 2.01
CA ALA A 94 0.63 -12.70 1.71
C ALA A 94 -0.21 -13.98 1.63
N LEU A 95 0.35 -15.05 1.06
CA LEU A 95 -0.28 -16.37 0.99
C LEU A 95 -0.32 -17.06 2.35
N GLN A 96 0.76 -16.96 3.13
CA GLN A 96 0.84 -17.52 4.47
C GLN A 96 -0.17 -16.89 5.43
N ASP A 97 -0.30 -15.56 5.40
CA ASP A 97 -1.15 -14.81 6.34
C ASP A 97 -2.63 -14.83 5.99
N GLN A 98 -2.99 -15.30 4.79
CA GLN A 98 -4.38 -15.46 4.33
C GLN A 98 -5.23 -14.20 4.55
N CYS A 99 -4.64 -13.04 4.27
CA CYS A 99 -5.27 -11.73 4.42
C CYS A 99 -5.19 -10.86 3.14
N SER A 100 -4.70 -11.43 2.03
CA SER A 100 -4.59 -10.78 0.73
C SER A 100 -5.74 -11.17 -0.20
N PHE A 101 -6.11 -10.27 -1.11
CA PHE A 101 -7.25 -10.45 -2.02
C PHE A 101 -6.87 -10.14 -3.46
N VAL A 102 -7.45 -10.90 -4.38
CA VAL A 102 -7.38 -10.65 -5.82
C VAL A 102 -8.75 -10.20 -6.33
N ALA A 103 -8.73 -9.34 -7.36
CA ALA A 103 -9.88 -9.00 -8.17
C ALA A 103 -9.75 -9.74 -9.49
N ILE A 104 -10.77 -10.54 -9.83
CA ILE A 104 -10.82 -11.36 -11.03
C ILE A 104 -11.92 -10.81 -11.94
N ASP A 105 -11.62 -10.63 -13.21
CA ASP A 105 -12.67 -10.41 -14.21
C ASP A 105 -13.33 -11.76 -14.53
N SER A 106 -14.59 -11.92 -14.14
CA SER A 106 -15.35 -13.17 -14.29
C SER A 106 -15.55 -13.55 -15.76
N GLN A 107 -15.42 -12.61 -16.70
CA GLN A 107 -15.56 -12.90 -18.14
C GLN A 107 -14.27 -13.49 -18.71
N THR A 108 -13.12 -12.90 -18.40
CA THR A 108 -11.81 -13.35 -18.91
C THR A 108 -11.11 -14.35 -18.00
N GLN A 109 -11.60 -14.52 -16.77
CA GLN A 109 -10.99 -15.30 -15.68
C GLN A 109 -9.57 -14.84 -15.31
N LYS A 110 -9.21 -13.59 -15.62
CA LYS A 110 -7.89 -13.03 -15.32
C LYS A 110 -7.86 -12.29 -13.99
N THR A 111 -6.74 -12.38 -13.28
CA THR A 111 -6.43 -11.48 -12.18
C THR A 111 -6.15 -10.08 -12.71
N ILE A 112 -7.00 -9.11 -12.34
CA ILE A 112 -6.95 -7.71 -12.83
C ILE A 112 -6.64 -6.70 -11.72
N GLY A 113 -6.54 -7.18 -10.48
CA GLY A 113 -6.15 -6.37 -9.33
C GLY A 113 -5.74 -7.23 -8.16
N VAL A 114 -4.89 -6.69 -7.29
CA VAL A 114 -4.46 -7.37 -6.06
C VAL A 114 -4.20 -6.35 -4.95
N ILE A 115 -4.50 -6.76 -3.73
CA ILE A 115 -4.01 -6.14 -2.50
C ILE A 115 -3.21 -7.18 -1.72
N LEU A 116 -1.92 -6.91 -1.55
CA LEU A 116 -1.02 -7.75 -0.76
C LEU A 116 -0.92 -7.16 0.64
N ASN A 117 -1.49 -7.90 1.58
CA ASN A 117 -1.43 -7.63 3.00
C ASN A 117 -0.61 -8.72 3.69
N ILE A 118 0.05 -8.33 4.77
CA ILE A 118 0.71 -9.23 5.71
C ILE A 118 0.27 -8.88 7.15
N VAL A 119 0.43 -9.81 8.07
CA VAL A 119 0.19 -9.58 9.50
C VAL A 119 1.53 -9.25 10.15
N LYS A 120 1.66 -7.99 10.59
CA LYS A 120 2.85 -7.54 11.29
C LYS A 120 2.71 -7.76 12.79
N HIS A 121 3.75 -8.31 13.41
CA HIS A 121 3.80 -8.60 14.84
C HIS A 121 4.72 -7.60 15.56
N ASN A 122 4.37 -7.24 16.79
CA ASN A 122 5.26 -6.43 17.61
C ASN A 122 6.50 -7.25 18.01
N ILE A 123 7.64 -6.93 17.41
CA ILE A 123 8.92 -7.64 17.60
C ILE A 123 9.34 -7.68 19.08
N SER A 124 9.01 -6.66 19.88
CA SER A 124 9.35 -6.64 21.31
C SER A 124 8.61 -7.68 22.15
N LEU A 125 7.50 -8.21 21.62
CA LEU A 125 6.63 -9.19 22.28
C LEU A 125 6.63 -10.55 21.56
N ALA A 126 7.20 -10.62 20.36
CA ALA A 126 7.30 -11.84 19.58
C ALA A 126 8.33 -12.78 20.22
N SER A 127 7.92 -14.00 20.59
CA SER A 127 8.84 -15.10 20.85
C SER A 127 9.69 -15.35 19.59
N ASN A 128 10.97 -15.69 19.75
CA ASN A 128 12.02 -15.86 18.72
C ASN A 128 11.64 -16.65 17.43
N ASP A 129 10.45 -17.24 17.34
CA ASP A 129 9.95 -17.97 16.17
C ASP A 129 9.20 -17.07 15.15
N HIS A 130 8.86 -15.82 15.52
CA HIS A 130 8.24 -14.83 14.62
C HIS A 130 9.20 -13.68 14.32
N GLU A 131 10.35 -13.99 13.72
CA GLU A 131 11.20 -12.95 13.14
C GLU A 131 10.43 -12.25 12.02
N ASP A 132 10.15 -10.97 12.21
CA ASP A 132 9.68 -10.07 11.15
C ASP A 132 10.88 -9.83 10.21
N LYS A 133 11.17 -10.83 9.35
CA LYS A 133 12.39 -11.02 8.52
C LYS A 133 12.53 -10.06 7.33
N LEU A 134 11.99 -8.86 7.41
CA LEU A 134 12.25 -7.84 6.39
C LEU A 134 13.43 -6.98 6.85
N ASP A 135 14.61 -7.59 6.97
CA ASP A 135 15.83 -6.79 7.09
C ASP A 135 16.17 -6.19 5.73
N THR A 136 16.20 -4.86 5.70
CA THR A 136 16.62 -4.11 4.53
C THR A 136 18.00 -4.52 4.01
N SER A 137 18.90 -5.09 4.84
CA SER A 137 20.22 -5.53 4.38
C SER A 137 20.19 -6.75 3.47
N ASP A 138 19.11 -7.53 3.47
CA ASP A 138 19.06 -8.83 2.81
C ASP A 138 18.89 -8.68 1.29
N PHE A 139 18.24 -7.60 0.85
CA PHE A 139 17.96 -7.35 -0.56
C PHE A 139 19.20 -6.90 -1.33
N GLN A 140 19.40 -7.43 -2.54
CA GLN A 140 20.57 -7.08 -3.36
C GLN A 140 20.49 -5.66 -3.96
N SER A 141 19.30 -5.20 -4.36
CA SER A 141 19.12 -3.88 -4.98
C SER A 141 19.35 -2.73 -4.00
N GLU A 142 20.34 -1.86 -4.26
CA GLU A 142 20.56 -0.65 -3.45
C GLU A 142 19.34 0.29 -3.48
N LYS A 143 18.68 0.40 -4.62
CA LYS A 143 17.48 1.25 -4.78
C LYS A 143 16.34 0.73 -3.92
N LEU A 144 16.14 -0.60 -3.88
CA LEU A 144 15.13 -1.21 -3.03
C LEU A 144 15.43 -0.97 -1.55
N ARG A 145 16.68 -1.20 -1.13
CA ARG A 145 17.11 -0.91 0.25
C ARG A 145 16.87 0.56 0.61
N TYR A 146 17.16 1.47 -0.32
CA TYR A 146 16.91 2.89 -0.13
C TYR A 146 15.42 3.19 0.04
N ILE A 147 14.55 2.63 -0.80
CA ILE A 147 13.07 2.76 -0.67
C ILE A 147 12.60 2.22 0.68
N LEU A 148 13.02 1.03 1.08
CA LEU A 148 12.63 0.44 2.36
C LEU A 148 13.08 1.31 3.55
N ASN A 149 14.25 1.96 3.45
CA ASN A 149 14.70 2.93 4.46
C ASN A 149 13.82 4.18 4.52
N VAL A 150 13.38 4.69 3.37
CA VAL A 150 12.39 5.79 3.29
C VAL A 150 11.09 5.39 4.01
N LEU A 151 10.57 4.19 3.75
CA LEU A 151 9.37 3.67 4.42
C LEU A 151 9.60 3.48 5.93
N LYS A 152 10.72 2.89 6.35
CA LYS A 152 11.07 2.76 7.77
C LYS A 152 11.17 4.11 8.47
N HIS A 153 11.65 5.14 7.76
CA HIS A 153 11.84 6.46 8.33
C HIS A 153 10.53 7.18 8.67
N VAL A 154 9.43 6.90 7.96
CA VAL A 154 8.12 7.50 8.31
C VAL A 154 7.57 6.97 9.64
N HIS A 155 8.12 5.87 10.18
CA HIS A 155 7.78 5.35 11.51
C HIS A 155 8.67 5.91 12.64
N ARG A 156 9.71 6.71 12.35
CA ARG A 156 10.79 7.05 13.32
C ARG A 156 10.31 7.65 14.65
N ASN A 157 9.14 8.30 14.68
CA ASN A 157 8.59 8.97 15.86
C ASN A 157 7.30 8.33 16.37
N ILE A 158 6.85 7.22 15.79
CA ILE A 158 5.53 6.64 16.05
C ILE A 158 5.64 5.12 16.18
N ASP A 159 5.17 4.61 17.30
CA ASP A 159 4.93 3.18 17.48
C ASP A 159 3.43 2.89 17.27
N LEU A 160 3.07 2.32 16.12
CA LEU A 160 1.69 2.00 15.80
C LEU A 160 1.09 0.90 16.67
N PHE A 161 1.90 -0.02 17.21
CA PHE A 161 1.42 -1.06 18.11
C PHE A 161 0.97 -0.44 19.43
N ASP A 162 1.76 0.51 19.94
CA ASP A 162 1.40 1.29 21.11
C ASP A 162 0.22 2.22 20.84
N GLU A 163 0.16 2.93 19.71
CA GLU A 163 -0.95 3.81 19.38
C GLU A 163 -2.28 3.05 19.24
N LEU A 164 -2.26 1.88 18.61
CA LEU A 164 -3.45 1.06 18.34
C LEU A 164 -3.72 0.00 19.42
N LYS A 165 -2.88 -0.06 20.47
CA LYS A 165 -3.02 -0.94 21.63
C LYS A 165 -3.20 -2.41 21.23
N THR A 166 -2.32 -2.87 20.36
CA THR A 166 -2.33 -4.22 19.78
C THR A 166 -0.92 -4.71 19.56
N ASP A 167 -0.74 -6.03 19.56
CA ASP A 167 0.51 -6.72 19.26
C ASP A 167 0.58 -7.19 17.79
N ARG A 168 -0.54 -7.09 17.08
CA ARG A 168 -0.69 -7.51 15.69
C ARG A 168 -1.44 -6.46 14.88
N LEU A 169 -0.95 -6.18 13.68
CA LEU A 169 -1.50 -5.21 12.74
C LEU A 169 -1.61 -5.79 11.34
N LEU A 170 -2.68 -5.44 10.62
CA LEU A 170 -2.72 -5.66 9.18
C LEU A 170 -1.85 -4.62 8.49
N HIS A 171 -0.82 -5.05 7.76
CA HIS A 171 0.02 -4.18 6.95
C HIS A 171 -0.33 -4.35 5.48
N THR A 172 -0.88 -3.31 4.84
CA THR A 172 -1.04 -3.31 3.38
C THR A 172 0.26 -2.83 2.73
N VAL A 173 0.94 -3.75 2.05
CA VAL A 173 2.26 -3.53 1.44
C VAL A 173 2.13 -3.05 0.00
N ILE A 174 1.30 -3.73 -0.80
CA ILE A 174 1.13 -3.43 -2.23
C ILE A 174 -0.36 -3.39 -2.58
N VAL A 175 -0.73 -2.41 -3.40
CA VAL A 175 -1.98 -2.41 -4.16
C VAL A 175 -1.65 -2.19 -5.63
N ALA A 176 -2.08 -3.11 -6.48
CA ALA A 176 -1.80 -3.09 -7.92
C ALA A 176 -3.09 -3.38 -8.70
N ILE A 177 -3.38 -2.56 -9.71
CA ILE A 177 -4.58 -2.68 -10.55
C ILE A 177 -4.14 -2.58 -12.02
N ASP A 178 -4.59 -3.52 -12.84
CA ASP A 178 -4.39 -3.48 -14.29
C ASP A 178 -4.89 -2.15 -14.86
N ALA A 179 -4.08 -1.57 -15.75
CA ALA A 179 -4.33 -0.24 -16.26
C ALA A 179 -5.70 -0.08 -16.95
N HIS A 180 -6.18 -1.13 -17.63
CA HIS A 180 -7.46 -1.10 -18.33
C HIS A 180 -8.64 -1.07 -17.35
N TYR A 181 -8.48 -1.64 -16.14
CA TYR A 181 -9.52 -1.76 -15.12
C TYR A 181 -9.52 -0.62 -14.09
N ARG A 182 -8.70 0.41 -14.31
CA ARG A 182 -8.70 1.64 -13.49
C ARG A 182 -10.02 2.40 -13.62
N GLY A 183 -10.32 3.26 -12.64
CA GLY A 183 -11.58 3.99 -12.57
C GLY A 183 -12.77 3.20 -12.03
N LEU A 184 -12.64 1.87 -11.86
CA LEU A 184 -13.70 0.99 -11.35
C LEU A 184 -13.76 0.89 -9.81
N LYS A 185 -13.03 1.79 -9.11
CA LYS A 185 -12.92 1.86 -7.64
C LYS A 185 -12.45 0.54 -6.99
N LEU A 186 -11.62 -0.23 -7.69
CA LEU A 186 -11.16 -1.54 -7.22
C LEU A 186 -10.28 -1.44 -5.97
N THR A 187 -9.38 -0.45 -5.91
CA THR A 187 -8.55 -0.17 -4.73
C THR A 187 -9.40 0.02 -3.47
N GLU A 188 -10.46 0.85 -3.55
CA GLU A 188 -11.36 1.07 -2.42
C GLU A 188 -12.08 -0.23 -1.99
N LYS A 189 -12.55 -1.02 -2.96
CA LYS A 189 -13.19 -2.32 -2.67
C LYS A 189 -12.21 -3.30 -2.00
N LEU A 190 -10.99 -3.41 -2.52
CA LEU A 190 -9.93 -4.29 -2.00
C LEU A 190 -9.51 -3.91 -0.57
N ILE A 191 -9.30 -2.61 -0.30
CA ILE A 191 -8.99 -2.11 1.05
C ILE A 191 -10.12 -2.45 2.01
N ARG A 192 -11.37 -2.17 1.63
CA ARG A 192 -12.54 -2.47 2.47
C ARG A 192 -12.67 -3.96 2.78
N THR A 193 -12.50 -4.82 1.77
CA THR A 193 -12.52 -6.29 1.95
C THR A 193 -11.42 -6.74 2.92
N SER A 194 -10.22 -6.18 2.79
CA SER A 194 -9.09 -6.47 3.66
C SER A 194 -9.36 -6.09 5.12
N ILE A 195 -9.93 -4.91 5.35
CA ILE A 195 -10.34 -4.45 6.69
C ILE A 195 -11.40 -5.38 7.30
N MET A 196 -12.42 -5.77 6.52
CA MET A 196 -13.47 -6.67 7.01
C MET A 196 -12.89 -8.02 7.45
N ARG A 197 -12.02 -8.62 6.61
CA ARG A 197 -11.31 -9.87 6.92
C ARG A 197 -10.46 -9.74 8.20
N ALA A 198 -9.65 -8.68 8.27
CA ALA A 198 -8.77 -8.41 9.40
C ALA A 198 -9.55 -8.31 10.71
N LYS A 199 -10.68 -7.59 10.69
CA LYS A 199 -11.54 -7.41 11.85
C LYS A 199 -12.28 -8.68 12.26
N HIS A 200 -12.97 -9.31 11.32
CA HIS A 200 -13.97 -10.34 11.63
C HIS A 200 -13.37 -11.73 11.76
N ASP A 201 -12.34 -12.04 10.97
CA ASP A 201 -11.83 -13.40 10.91
C ASP A 201 -10.43 -13.55 11.51
N LEU A 202 -9.62 -12.49 11.47
CA LEU A 202 -8.27 -12.48 12.05
C LEU A 202 -8.20 -11.82 13.44
N ASN A 203 -9.29 -11.20 13.89
CA ASN A 203 -9.40 -10.47 15.16
C ASN A 203 -8.31 -9.40 15.36
N LEU A 204 -7.88 -8.76 14.27
CA LEU A 204 -6.92 -7.65 14.31
C LEU A 204 -7.63 -6.37 14.75
N LYS A 205 -6.93 -5.56 15.55
CA LYS A 205 -7.46 -4.29 16.10
C LYS A 205 -7.00 -3.06 15.33
N GLY A 206 -6.07 -3.25 14.39
CA GLY A 206 -5.47 -2.15 13.65
C GLY A 206 -4.98 -2.57 12.28
N ALA A 207 -4.96 -1.61 11.38
CA ALA A 207 -4.37 -1.73 10.05
C ALA A 207 -3.56 -0.49 9.71
N PHE A 208 -2.51 -0.63 8.89
CA PHE A 208 -1.69 0.49 8.43
C PHE A 208 -1.12 0.25 7.04
N SER A 209 -0.63 1.34 6.42
CA SER A 209 0.08 1.32 5.14
C SER A 209 0.94 2.58 5.00
N GLU A 210 2.10 2.46 4.37
CA GLU A 210 2.91 3.57 3.90
C GLU A 210 2.51 3.93 2.47
N ALA A 211 1.79 5.04 2.30
CA ALA A 211 1.41 5.51 0.98
C ALA A 211 2.52 6.41 0.42
N THR A 212 3.18 5.93 -0.64
CA THR A 212 4.23 6.68 -1.36
C THR A 212 3.70 7.57 -2.49
N SER A 213 2.42 7.43 -2.82
CA SER A 213 1.71 8.25 -3.80
C SER A 213 0.55 9.00 -3.15
N LEU A 214 0.23 10.18 -3.67
CA LEU A 214 -0.97 10.94 -3.28
C LEU A 214 -2.25 10.12 -3.43
N TYR A 215 -2.29 9.27 -4.46
CA TYR A 215 -3.51 8.55 -4.80
C TYR A 215 -3.80 7.38 -3.86
N SER A 216 -2.79 6.58 -3.48
CA SER A 216 -2.97 5.54 -2.46
C SER A 216 -3.33 6.16 -1.12
N SER A 217 -2.69 7.27 -0.73
CA SER A 217 -3.05 8.02 0.47
C SER A 217 -4.53 8.42 0.47
N LYS A 218 -5.01 9.04 -0.62
CA LYS A 218 -6.43 9.39 -0.78
C LYS A 218 -7.36 8.18 -0.67
N ALA A 219 -6.98 7.04 -1.25
CA ALA A 219 -7.78 5.82 -1.18
C ALA A 219 -7.90 5.30 0.27
N PHE A 220 -6.80 5.27 1.03
CA PHE A 220 -6.82 4.87 2.44
C PHE A 220 -7.60 5.86 3.30
N VAL A 221 -7.42 7.17 3.11
CA VAL A 221 -8.18 8.22 3.83
C VAL A 221 -9.69 8.07 3.59
N LYS A 222 -10.11 7.78 2.36
CA LYS A 222 -11.53 7.50 2.04
C LYS A 222 -12.07 6.27 2.75
N GLN A 223 -11.23 5.28 3.06
CA GLN A 223 -11.58 4.12 3.88
C GLN A 223 -11.44 4.40 5.39
N GLY A 224 -11.22 5.66 5.77
CA GLY A 224 -11.18 6.14 7.15
C GLY A 224 -9.88 5.81 7.87
N TYR A 225 -8.75 5.75 7.16
CA TYR A 225 -7.42 5.81 7.76
C TYR A 225 -7.10 7.26 8.12
N SER A 226 -6.32 7.45 9.17
CA SER A 226 -5.72 8.73 9.55
C SER A 226 -4.25 8.75 9.16
N ILE A 227 -3.73 9.92 8.80
CA ILE A 227 -2.28 10.12 8.60
C ILE A 227 -1.66 10.34 9.97
N TYR A 228 -0.65 9.53 10.32
CA TYR A 228 0.05 9.55 11.60
C TYR A 228 1.38 10.31 11.51
N ASP A 229 2.16 10.05 10.46
CA ASP A 229 3.38 10.80 10.15
C ASP A 229 3.52 10.95 8.62
N GLU A 230 4.39 11.85 8.20
CA GLU A 230 4.77 12.00 6.80
C GLU A 230 6.21 12.44 6.64
N ILE A 231 6.78 12.10 5.49
CA ILE A 231 8.07 12.61 5.04
C ILE A 231 7.87 13.36 3.73
N ILE A 232 8.39 14.58 3.65
CA ILE A 232 8.45 15.33 2.40
C ILE A 232 9.73 14.86 1.70
N TYR A 233 9.61 14.29 0.50
CA TYR A 233 10.73 13.62 -0.16
C TYR A 233 11.94 14.54 -0.38
N THR A 234 11.70 15.77 -0.84
CA THR A 234 12.76 16.75 -1.07
C THR A 234 13.43 17.26 0.21
N LYS A 235 12.81 17.07 1.37
CA LYS A 235 13.45 17.36 2.68
C LYS A 235 14.22 16.16 3.23
N TYR A 236 13.89 14.96 2.76
CA TYR A 236 14.56 13.73 3.15
C TYR A 236 15.86 13.54 2.35
N ASP A 237 15.78 13.72 1.03
CA ASP A 237 16.93 13.70 0.12
C ASP A 237 16.66 14.64 -1.06
N ASP A 238 17.29 15.81 -1.04
CA ASP A 238 17.11 16.88 -2.03
C ASP A 238 17.84 16.63 -3.34
N ILE A 239 18.62 15.54 -3.44
CA ILE A 239 19.35 15.14 -4.64
C ILE A 239 18.64 13.97 -5.32
N ARG A 240 18.51 12.83 -4.63
CA ARG A 240 17.95 11.59 -5.21
C ARG A 240 16.45 11.69 -5.45
N LEU A 241 15.74 12.46 -4.63
CA LEU A 241 14.27 12.58 -4.70
C LEU A 241 13.79 13.95 -5.20
N ALA A 242 14.68 14.74 -5.81
CA ALA A 242 14.37 16.09 -6.29
C ALA A 242 13.21 16.13 -7.29
N SER A 243 13.07 15.10 -8.14
CA SER A 243 12.04 15.02 -9.18
C SER A 243 10.62 14.75 -8.61
N LEU A 244 10.52 14.39 -7.33
CA LEU A 244 9.25 14.14 -6.66
C LEU A 244 8.59 15.40 -6.09
N ALA A 245 9.14 16.60 -6.29
CA ALA A 245 8.61 17.87 -5.77
C ALA A 245 7.20 18.28 -6.30
N GLY A 246 6.47 17.38 -6.97
CA GLY A 246 5.17 17.62 -7.62
C GLY A 246 4.01 16.85 -6.98
N GLU A 247 3.30 16.06 -7.78
CA GLU A 247 2.07 15.37 -7.36
C GLU A 247 2.30 14.32 -6.26
N HIS A 248 3.49 13.72 -6.23
CA HIS A 248 3.87 12.69 -5.27
C HIS A 248 5.03 13.20 -4.40
N ASP A 249 4.79 14.27 -3.64
CA ASP A 249 5.82 15.00 -2.87
C ASP A 249 6.16 14.41 -1.49
N ARG A 250 5.44 13.35 -1.09
CA ARG A 250 5.57 12.78 0.25
C ARG A 250 5.24 11.29 0.30
N CYS A 251 5.82 10.63 1.30
CA CYS A 251 5.33 9.35 1.81
C CYS A 251 4.59 9.59 3.13
N GLN A 252 3.44 8.93 3.31
CA GLN A 252 2.58 9.11 4.47
C GLN A 252 2.35 7.78 5.17
N LEU A 253 2.54 7.76 6.49
CA LEU A 253 2.15 6.65 7.34
C LEU A 253 0.66 6.78 7.66
N LEU A 254 -0.15 5.88 7.16
CA LEU A 254 -1.59 5.86 7.41
C LEU A 254 -1.95 4.68 8.30
N ALA A 255 -2.80 4.89 9.29
CA ALA A 255 -3.30 3.82 10.14
C ALA A 255 -4.76 3.99 10.54
N LYS A 256 -5.40 2.86 10.89
CA LYS A 256 -6.82 2.76 11.22
C LYS A 256 -7.02 1.74 12.34
N ALA A 257 -7.77 2.11 13.38
CA ALA A 257 -8.31 1.16 14.35
C ALA A 257 -9.52 0.42 13.73
N LEU A 258 -9.58 -0.91 13.94
CA LEU A 258 -10.59 -1.79 13.32
C LEU A 258 -11.77 -2.09 14.24
#